data_AF-A0AAN9J8F5-F1
#
_entry.id   AF-A0AAN9J8F5-F1
#
_cell.length_a   1.000
_cell.length_b   1.000
_cell.length_c   1.000
_cell.angle_alpha   90.00
_cell.angle_beta   90.00
_cell.angle_gamma   90.00
#
_symmetry.space_group_name_H-M   'P 1'
#
loop_
_entity.id
_entity.type
_entity.pdbx_description
1 polymer ?
#
loop_
_entity_poly.entity_id
_entity_poly.type
_entity_poly.pdbx_seq_one_letter_code
_entity_poly.pdbx_strand_id
1 'polypeptide(L)'
;MLEGAKSSAHFRLVIVDGKAYVERFRPSIERDVFTLWGILQLLRVYPGKLPDLELMFDCFDRPVIPKGNAPPPLFRYCSDQWSSEVVFPDWSFWGWAEINIKPWRDVLKDIIEGSKKTKWKDREPYAYWKGNPKVADSRKNLLTCNVTEQNDWNTHLYIQDWEQESSEGYKKSNLGDQCTHSRGMVPLKHYWPIKDDNKCPSLKFAVEWGNTHTQQAQAIGEAASKFIQEEMEMDYVYDYMFHLLNGYAKLLNFKPTIPSGAVELCTETMACGLSGTQRRFMEESMVKSPSDSNPCIISPPFDPVTLHDLLEEKANSTRQVETWEDQYWKNKNKGE
;
A
#
# COMPACT_ATOMS: atom_id res chain seq x y z
N MET A 1 22.67 3.58 -17.42
CA MET A 1 21.22 3.33 -17.26
C MET A 1 20.73 3.85 -15.91
N LEU A 2 21.33 3.45 -14.80
CA LEU A 2 20.95 3.92 -13.44
C LEU A 2 20.97 5.45 -13.28
N GLU A 3 22.02 6.12 -13.77
CA GLU A 3 22.13 7.60 -13.71
C GLU A 3 20.97 8.33 -14.40
N GLY A 4 20.28 7.69 -15.36
CA GLY A 4 19.12 8.28 -16.01
C GLY A 4 17.94 8.52 -15.06
N ALA A 5 17.87 7.80 -13.93
CA ALA A 5 16.86 8.00 -12.89
C ALA A 5 17.23 9.10 -11.87
N LYS A 6 18.47 9.61 -11.87
CA LYS A 6 18.95 10.59 -10.88
C LYS A 6 18.13 11.88 -10.85
N SER A 7 17.64 12.33 -12.00
CA SER A 7 16.79 13.53 -12.12
C SER A 7 15.40 13.37 -11.49
N SER A 8 14.96 12.14 -11.21
CA SER A 8 13.70 11.84 -10.55
C SER A 8 13.89 11.32 -9.13
N ALA A 9 15.07 10.80 -8.80
CA ALA A 9 15.36 10.22 -7.50
C ALA A 9 15.51 11.28 -6.40
N HIS A 10 15.07 10.92 -5.20
CA HIS A 10 15.33 11.66 -3.97
C HIS A 10 16.67 11.24 -3.35
N PHE A 11 16.99 9.96 -3.42
CA PHE A 11 18.26 9.43 -2.95
C PHE A 11 18.75 8.27 -3.82
N ARG A 12 20.06 8.06 -3.79
CA ARG A 12 20.74 6.84 -4.21
C ARG A 12 21.13 6.06 -2.97
N LEU A 13 20.84 4.78 -2.98
CA LEU A 13 21.27 3.82 -1.96
C LEU A 13 22.28 2.88 -2.58
N VAL A 14 23.38 2.63 -1.85
CA VAL A 14 24.38 1.63 -2.20
C VAL A 14 24.50 0.67 -1.02
N ILE A 15 24.42 -0.63 -1.26
CA ILE A 15 24.75 -1.67 -0.29
C ILE A 15 26.06 -2.32 -0.75
N VAL A 16 27.08 -2.31 0.10
CA VAL A 16 28.37 -2.97 -0.12
C VAL A 16 28.79 -3.67 1.16
N ASP A 17 29.17 -4.95 1.07
CA ASP A 17 29.63 -5.75 2.20
C ASP A 17 28.64 -5.73 3.39
N GLY A 18 27.33 -5.79 3.08
CA GLY A 18 26.25 -5.79 4.07
C GLY A 18 26.00 -4.45 4.76
N LYS A 19 26.63 -3.37 4.31
CA LYS A 19 26.46 -2.00 4.84
C LYS A 19 25.75 -1.12 3.84
N ALA A 20 24.85 -0.27 4.32
CA ALA A 20 24.10 0.68 3.50
C ALA A 20 24.75 2.07 3.51
N TYR A 21 24.82 2.72 2.35
CA TYR A 21 25.31 4.08 2.16
C TYR A 21 24.30 4.86 1.33
N VAL A 22 24.08 6.13 1.68
CA VAL A 22 23.11 6.98 0.97
C VAL A 22 23.73 8.28 0.49
N GLU A 23 23.44 8.63 -0.76
CA GLU A 23 23.64 9.97 -1.33
C GLU A 23 22.26 10.58 -1.56
N ARG A 24 21.98 11.73 -0.92
CA ARG A 24 20.70 12.43 -1.06
C ARG A 24 20.81 13.51 -2.15
N PHE A 25 19.85 13.53 -3.06
CA PHE A 25 19.78 14.52 -4.13
C PHE A 25 18.80 15.65 -3.83
N ARG A 26 17.70 15.33 -3.12
CA ARG A 26 16.59 16.25 -2.87
C ARG A 26 16.00 15.99 -1.48
N PRO A 27 15.45 17.02 -0.82
CA PRO A 27 14.73 16.81 0.44
C PRO A 27 13.48 15.96 0.19
N SER A 28 13.20 15.04 1.11
CA SER A 28 11.90 14.44 1.31
C SER A 28 11.41 14.82 2.71
N ILE A 29 10.14 14.54 3.03
CA ILE A 29 9.58 14.79 4.36
C ILE A 29 10.07 13.68 5.31
N GLU A 30 9.23 12.72 5.70
CA GLU A 30 9.62 11.57 6.53
C GLU A 30 9.83 10.29 5.72
N ARG A 31 9.51 10.35 4.42
CA ARG A 31 9.37 9.18 3.56
C ARG A 31 10.69 8.52 3.24
N ASP A 32 11.72 9.32 2.96
CA ASP A 32 13.08 8.80 2.76
C ASP A 32 13.62 8.20 4.06
N VAL A 33 13.40 8.86 5.20
CA VAL A 33 13.86 8.42 6.51
C VAL A 33 13.33 7.02 6.85
N PHE A 34 12.02 6.80 6.80
CA PHE A 34 11.43 5.50 7.14
C PHE A 34 11.65 4.43 6.06
N THR A 35 11.79 4.82 4.79
CA THR A 35 12.21 3.88 3.72
C THR A 35 13.62 3.35 3.98
N LEU A 36 14.57 4.24 4.27
CA LEU A 36 15.95 3.88 4.60
C LEU A 36 16.02 3.08 5.90
N TRP A 37 15.22 3.45 6.90
CA TRP A 37 15.07 2.69 8.14
C TRP A 37 14.64 1.25 7.88
N GLY A 38 13.65 1.06 7.00
CA GLY A 38 13.17 -0.27 6.63
C GLY A 38 14.22 -1.14 5.95
N ILE A 39 15.08 -0.53 5.13
CA ILE A 39 16.22 -1.21 4.50
C ILE A 39 17.26 -1.61 5.55
N LEU A 40 17.54 -0.76 6.54
CA LEU A 40 18.40 -1.15 7.66
C LEU A 40 17.80 -2.30 8.48
N GLN A 41 16.47 -2.30 8.66
CA GLN A 41 15.79 -3.41 9.32
C GLN A 41 15.92 -4.69 8.51
N LEU A 42 15.78 -4.64 7.19
CA LEU A 42 16.02 -5.79 6.31
C LEU A 42 17.45 -6.35 6.46
N LEU A 43 18.47 -5.48 6.52
CA LEU A 43 19.86 -5.90 6.74
C LEU A 43 20.06 -6.54 8.12
N ARG A 44 19.26 -6.16 9.13
CA ARG A 44 19.22 -6.83 10.45
C ARG A 44 18.50 -8.17 10.40
N VAL A 45 17.41 -8.29 9.64
CA VAL A 45 16.66 -9.56 9.46
C VAL A 45 17.53 -10.59 8.74
N TYR A 46 18.24 -10.16 7.69
CA TYR A 46 19.05 -11.03 6.82
C TYR A 46 20.52 -10.59 6.73
N PRO A 47 21.29 -10.64 7.83
CA PRO A 47 22.68 -10.17 7.84
C PRO A 47 23.55 -10.92 6.83
N GLY A 48 24.25 -10.17 5.98
CA GLY A 48 25.17 -10.71 4.98
C GLY A 48 24.53 -11.52 3.86
N LYS A 49 23.19 -11.56 3.77
CA LYS A 49 22.48 -12.31 2.71
C LYS A 49 22.06 -11.44 1.52
N LEU A 50 22.13 -10.12 1.64
CA LEU A 50 21.92 -9.22 0.50
C LEU A 50 23.24 -9.05 -0.29
N PRO A 51 23.20 -9.14 -1.63
CA PRO A 51 24.36 -8.85 -2.46
C PRO A 51 24.66 -7.36 -2.49
N ASP A 52 25.86 -7.02 -2.95
CA ASP A 52 26.18 -5.63 -3.31
C ASP A 52 25.19 -5.14 -4.37
N LEU A 53 24.58 -3.97 -4.14
CA LEU A 53 23.65 -3.36 -5.09
C LEU A 53 23.67 -1.83 -5.02
N GLU A 54 23.22 -1.19 -6.08
CA GLU A 54 23.02 0.26 -6.14
C GLU A 54 21.66 0.56 -6.77
N LEU A 55 20.85 1.39 -6.11
CA LEU A 55 19.51 1.75 -6.59
C LEU A 55 19.23 3.25 -6.44
N MET A 56 18.26 3.72 -7.22
CA MET A 56 17.69 5.06 -7.18
C MET A 56 16.27 4.98 -6.63
N PHE A 57 15.91 5.85 -5.69
CA PHE A 57 14.59 5.82 -5.06
C PHE A 57 13.88 7.17 -5.15
N ASP A 58 12.61 7.14 -5.52
CA ASP A 58 11.72 8.30 -5.50
C ASP A 58 10.65 8.17 -4.40
N CYS A 59 10.56 9.20 -3.56
CA CYS A 59 9.68 9.27 -2.40
C CYS A 59 8.34 9.99 -2.69
N PHE A 60 8.10 10.47 -3.90
CA PHE A 60 6.86 11.17 -4.25
C PHE A 60 5.70 10.27 -4.66
N ASP A 61 4.49 10.85 -4.66
CA ASP A 61 3.21 10.13 -4.77
C ASP A 61 2.86 9.59 -6.15
N ARG A 62 3.45 10.15 -7.22
CA ARG A 62 3.00 9.88 -8.60
C ARG A 62 4.09 9.20 -9.40
N PRO A 63 3.71 8.25 -10.29
CA PRO A 63 4.69 7.66 -11.16
C PRO A 63 5.25 8.67 -12.18
N VAL A 64 6.48 8.48 -12.66
CA VAL A 64 7.21 9.47 -13.50
C VAL A 64 8.06 8.86 -14.63
N ILE A 65 8.27 7.55 -14.62
CA ILE A 65 9.01 6.81 -15.63
C ILE A 65 7.98 6.11 -16.52
N PRO A 66 7.67 6.68 -17.69
CA PRO A 66 6.72 6.07 -18.60
C PRO A 66 7.24 4.72 -19.11
N LYS A 67 6.33 3.83 -19.49
CA LYS A 67 6.68 2.62 -20.24
C LYS A 67 7.37 2.95 -21.55
N GLY A 68 8.45 2.23 -21.83
CA GLY A 68 9.24 2.42 -23.04
C GLY A 68 10.35 1.39 -23.15
N ASN A 69 11.21 1.57 -24.15
CA ASN A 69 12.38 0.71 -24.34
C ASN A 69 13.47 1.10 -23.34
N ALA A 70 13.89 0.14 -22.51
CA ALA A 70 14.98 0.28 -21.53
C ALA A 70 14.83 1.52 -20.60
N PRO A 71 13.71 1.65 -19.85
CA PRO A 71 13.53 2.73 -18.90
C PRO A 71 14.59 2.64 -17.79
N PRO A 72 15.06 3.77 -17.24
CA PRO A 72 15.99 3.73 -16.13
C PRO A 72 15.29 3.15 -14.89
N PRO A 73 15.94 2.26 -14.13
CA PRO A 73 15.32 1.67 -12.94
C PRO A 73 15.18 2.74 -11.85
N LEU A 74 13.95 2.94 -11.40
CA LEU A 74 13.61 3.83 -10.29
C LEU A 74 12.70 3.05 -9.33
N PHE A 75 13.08 2.99 -8.06
CA PHE A 75 12.28 2.39 -7.00
C PHE A 75 11.30 3.40 -6.42
N ARG A 76 10.10 2.94 -6.05
CA ARG A 76 9.10 3.73 -5.32
C ARG A 76 7.97 2.87 -4.77
N TYR A 77 7.12 3.46 -3.94
CA TYR A 77 6.05 2.72 -3.28
C TYR A 77 4.83 2.38 -4.17
N CYS A 78 4.62 3.12 -5.28
CA CYS A 78 3.47 2.92 -6.16
C CYS A 78 3.86 2.89 -7.64
N SER A 79 3.07 2.24 -8.49
CA SER A 79 3.22 2.27 -9.95
C SER A 79 1.87 1.90 -10.59
N ASP A 80 1.74 2.11 -11.88
CA ASP A 80 0.52 1.84 -12.65
C ASP A 80 0.82 1.09 -13.96
N GLN A 81 -0.21 0.81 -14.74
CA GLN A 81 -0.07 0.08 -16.00
C GLN A 81 0.66 0.86 -17.11
N TRP A 82 0.94 2.15 -16.91
CA TRP A 82 1.55 3.04 -17.89
C TRP A 82 3.00 3.39 -17.54
N SER A 83 3.46 2.96 -16.38
CA SER A 83 4.76 3.31 -15.82
C SER A 83 5.63 2.07 -15.55
N SER A 84 6.94 2.28 -15.32
CA SER A 84 7.95 1.20 -15.30
C SER A 84 8.75 1.10 -14.00
N GLU A 85 8.23 1.66 -12.92
CA GLU A 85 8.98 1.69 -11.67
C GLU A 85 8.94 0.39 -10.91
N VAL A 86 10.01 0.16 -10.16
CA VAL A 86 10.16 -1.01 -9.32
C VAL A 86 9.45 -0.73 -8.00
N VAL A 87 8.31 -1.41 -7.80
CA VAL A 87 7.48 -1.20 -6.61
C VAL A 87 8.20 -1.77 -5.38
N PHE A 88 8.40 -0.92 -4.38
CA PHE A 88 9.00 -1.21 -3.10
C PHE A 88 7.96 -1.02 -1.99
N PRO A 89 8.07 -1.65 -0.80
CA PRO A 89 7.14 -1.36 0.29
C PRO A 89 7.15 0.11 0.71
N ASP A 90 5.97 0.63 1.03
CA ASP A 90 5.77 1.99 1.53
C ASP A 90 6.44 2.18 2.90
N TRP A 91 6.93 3.39 3.18
CA TRP A 91 7.58 3.73 4.46
C TRP A 91 6.69 3.48 5.69
N SER A 92 5.36 3.58 5.52
CA SER A 92 4.35 3.35 6.57
C SER A 92 4.39 1.94 7.17
N PHE A 93 5.05 0.96 6.53
CA PHE A 93 5.31 -0.33 7.17
C PHE A 93 6.13 -0.21 8.47
N TRP A 94 7.02 0.77 8.53
CA TRP A 94 7.82 1.08 9.73
C TRP A 94 7.32 2.29 10.52
N GLY A 95 6.34 3.00 9.98
CA GLY A 95 5.65 4.11 10.63
C GLY A 95 5.56 5.36 9.76
N TRP A 96 4.64 6.24 10.14
CA TRP A 96 4.50 7.58 9.57
C TRP A 96 4.14 8.54 10.70
N ALA A 97 5.16 9.19 11.24
CA ALA A 97 5.05 9.96 12.48
C ALA A 97 4.24 11.23 12.28
N GLU A 98 4.39 11.90 11.14
CA GLU A 98 3.66 13.11 10.74
C GLU A 98 2.15 12.95 10.93
N ILE A 99 1.58 11.81 10.51
CA ILE A 99 0.14 11.53 10.61
C ILE A 99 -0.20 10.44 11.65
N ASN A 100 0.74 10.16 12.55
CA ASN A 100 0.60 9.24 13.67
C ASN A 100 0.13 7.82 13.28
N ILE A 101 0.55 7.31 12.12
CA ILE A 101 0.37 5.90 11.75
C ILE A 101 1.51 5.09 12.37
N LYS A 102 1.15 4.20 13.30
CA LYS A 102 2.09 3.29 13.97
C LYS A 102 2.76 2.35 12.95
N PRO A 103 3.89 1.69 13.32
CA PRO A 103 4.43 0.59 12.55
C PRO A 103 3.38 -0.49 12.25
N TRP A 104 3.51 -1.14 11.10
CA TRP A 104 2.49 -2.05 10.59
C TRP A 104 2.18 -3.24 11.51
N ARG A 105 3.17 -3.77 12.26
CA ARG A 105 2.92 -4.83 13.25
C ARG A 105 1.89 -4.42 14.30
N ASP A 106 1.86 -3.16 14.68
CA ASP A 106 0.93 -2.66 15.69
C ASP A 106 -0.38 -2.19 15.07
N VAL A 107 -0.34 -1.60 13.88
CA VAL A 107 -1.56 -1.30 13.09
C VAL A 107 -2.33 -2.58 12.80
N LEU A 108 -1.67 -3.67 12.39
CA LEU A 108 -2.32 -4.94 12.10
C LEU A 108 -3.01 -5.52 13.34
N LYS A 109 -2.37 -5.45 14.52
CA LYS A 109 -3.00 -5.83 15.79
C LYS A 109 -4.22 -4.97 16.10
N ASP A 110 -4.10 -3.65 15.94
CA ASP A 110 -5.20 -2.70 16.16
C ASP A 110 -6.38 -3.01 15.21
N ILE A 111 -6.12 -3.35 13.93
CA ILE A 111 -7.13 -3.79 12.95
C ILE A 111 -7.81 -5.09 13.42
N ILE A 112 -7.04 -6.10 13.82
CA ILE A 112 -7.57 -7.40 14.28
C ILE A 112 -8.44 -7.20 15.52
N GLU A 113 -7.99 -6.43 16.51
CA GLU A 113 -8.74 -6.14 17.72
C GLU A 113 -9.99 -5.31 17.43
N GLY A 114 -9.87 -4.29 16.57
CA GLY A 114 -10.98 -3.47 16.08
C GLY A 114 -12.06 -4.32 15.41
N SER A 115 -11.67 -5.28 14.58
CA SER A 115 -12.60 -6.17 13.86
C SER A 115 -13.48 -7.01 14.80
N LYS A 116 -12.97 -7.34 16.00
CA LYS A 116 -13.65 -8.16 17.02
C LYS A 116 -14.66 -7.37 17.86
N LYS A 117 -14.62 -6.04 17.84
CA LYS A 117 -15.51 -5.18 18.67
C LYS A 117 -16.98 -5.28 18.27
N THR A 118 -17.25 -5.47 16.97
CA THR A 118 -18.61 -5.52 16.43
C THR A 118 -18.76 -6.76 15.55
N LYS A 119 -19.72 -7.63 15.89
CA LYS A 119 -20.05 -8.80 15.06
C LYS A 119 -20.62 -8.34 13.73
N TRP A 120 -20.39 -9.10 12.67
CA TRP A 120 -20.85 -8.75 11.31
C TRP A 120 -22.32 -8.32 11.26
N LYS A 121 -23.20 -9.12 11.86
CA LYS A 121 -24.65 -8.88 11.92
C LYS A 121 -25.08 -7.59 12.66
N ASP A 122 -24.19 -7.02 13.48
CA ASP A 122 -24.45 -5.84 14.30
C ASP A 122 -23.78 -4.58 13.69
N ARG A 123 -23.16 -4.69 12.50
CA ARG A 123 -22.56 -3.56 11.78
C ARG A 123 -23.62 -2.71 11.11
N GLU A 124 -23.37 -1.42 11.01
CA GLU A 124 -24.25 -0.51 10.28
C GLU A 124 -24.29 -0.86 8.78
N PRO A 125 -25.48 -0.95 8.17
CA PRO A 125 -25.66 -1.42 6.80
C PRO A 125 -25.40 -0.32 5.73
N TYR A 126 -24.39 0.52 5.97
CA TYR A 126 -24.03 1.66 5.12
C TYR A 126 -22.60 1.53 4.60
N ALA A 127 -22.34 2.01 3.39
CA ALA A 127 -20.96 2.20 2.96
C ALA A 127 -20.36 3.38 3.74
N TYR A 128 -19.15 3.20 4.29
CA TYR A 128 -18.45 4.23 5.03
C TYR A 128 -17.18 4.64 4.30
N TRP A 129 -16.95 5.95 4.17
CA TRP A 129 -15.67 6.47 3.71
C TRP A 129 -15.31 7.73 4.47
N LYS A 130 -14.05 7.81 4.91
CA LYS A 130 -13.46 9.02 5.46
C LYS A 130 -12.10 9.27 4.82
N GLY A 131 -11.90 10.48 4.28
CA GLY A 131 -10.63 10.81 3.66
C GLY A 131 -10.58 12.22 3.07
N ASN A 132 -9.39 12.62 2.59
CA ASN A 132 -9.22 13.90 1.92
C ASN A 132 -9.73 13.82 0.46
N PRO A 133 -10.77 14.57 0.07
CA PRO A 133 -11.31 14.58 -1.29
C PRO A 133 -10.46 15.40 -2.28
N LYS A 134 -9.58 16.29 -1.79
CA LYS A 134 -8.83 17.25 -2.62
C LYS A 134 -7.62 16.63 -3.34
N VAL A 135 -7.28 15.38 -3.04
CA VAL A 135 -6.08 14.72 -3.61
C VAL A 135 -6.30 14.08 -4.97
N ALA A 136 -7.56 13.81 -5.34
CA ALA A 136 -7.93 13.21 -6.62
C ALA A 136 -9.39 13.52 -6.99
N ASP A 137 -9.65 13.77 -8.26
CA ASP A 137 -11.00 14.02 -8.77
C ASP A 137 -11.95 12.85 -8.48
N SER A 138 -11.46 11.61 -8.54
CA SER A 138 -12.25 10.41 -8.19
C SER A 138 -12.78 10.44 -6.73
N ARG A 139 -12.01 11.00 -5.78
CA ARG A 139 -12.45 11.17 -4.38
C ARG A 139 -13.38 12.37 -4.21
N LYS A 140 -13.16 13.45 -4.98
CA LYS A 140 -14.09 14.58 -5.03
C LYS A 140 -15.46 14.14 -5.56
N ASN A 141 -15.46 13.32 -6.60
CA ASN A 141 -16.67 12.75 -7.19
C ASN A 141 -17.38 11.80 -6.22
N LEU A 142 -16.65 11.09 -5.35
CA LEU A 142 -17.29 10.27 -4.31
C LEU A 142 -18.21 11.12 -3.42
N LEU A 143 -17.84 12.36 -3.10
CA LEU A 143 -18.67 13.25 -2.28
C LEU A 143 -19.98 13.69 -2.94
N THR A 144 -20.14 13.53 -4.26
CA THR A 144 -21.44 13.81 -4.91
C THR A 144 -22.48 12.73 -4.60
N CYS A 145 -22.05 11.60 -4.02
CA CYS A 145 -22.93 10.52 -3.58
C CYS A 145 -23.52 10.75 -2.18
N ASN A 146 -23.29 11.91 -1.58
CA ASN A 146 -23.87 12.23 -0.28
C ASN A 146 -25.40 12.37 -0.37
N VAL A 147 -26.09 12.13 0.74
CA VAL A 147 -27.57 12.19 0.80
C VAL A 147 -28.05 13.57 0.34
N THR A 148 -28.93 13.60 -0.66
CA THR A 148 -29.71 14.78 -1.03
C THR A 148 -31.16 14.59 -0.59
N GLU A 149 -31.96 15.66 -0.51
CA GLU A 149 -33.40 15.57 -0.19
C GLU A 149 -34.18 14.66 -1.14
N GLN A 150 -33.61 14.33 -2.30
CA GLN A 150 -34.23 13.52 -3.36
C GLN A 150 -33.63 12.12 -3.48
N ASN A 151 -32.40 11.89 -2.99
CA ASN A 151 -31.69 10.61 -3.13
C ASN A 151 -30.88 10.27 -1.87
N ASP A 152 -31.27 9.19 -1.21
CA ASP A 152 -30.43 8.48 -0.24
C ASP A 152 -29.67 7.35 -0.97
N TRP A 153 -28.33 7.43 -0.92
CA TRP A 153 -27.42 6.47 -1.53
C TRP A 153 -26.93 5.40 -0.53
N ASN A 154 -27.41 5.40 0.71
CA ASN A 154 -26.94 4.54 1.81
C ASN A 154 -25.42 4.61 2.03
N THR A 155 -24.83 5.80 1.91
CA THR A 155 -23.39 6.03 2.13
C THR A 155 -23.16 7.12 3.18
N HIS A 156 -22.24 6.85 4.10
CA HIS A 156 -21.76 7.80 5.12
C HIS A 156 -20.37 8.28 4.70
N LEU A 157 -20.31 9.48 4.12
CA LEU A 157 -19.08 10.07 3.58
C LEU A 157 -18.62 11.25 4.45
N TYR A 158 -17.40 11.16 4.96
CA TYR A 158 -16.80 12.17 5.84
C TYR A 158 -15.55 12.78 5.20
N ILE A 159 -15.49 14.12 5.18
CA ILE A 159 -14.30 14.84 4.74
C ILE A 159 -13.26 14.79 5.87
N GLN A 160 -12.06 14.30 5.55
CA GLN A 160 -10.91 14.41 6.43
C GLN A 160 -10.12 15.68 6.10
N ASP A 161 -10.13 16.63 7.03
CA ASP A 161 -9.31 17.84 6.98
C ASP A 161 -7.96 17.57 7.66
N TRP A 162 -6.88 17.63 6.89
CA TRP A 162 -5.53 17.32 7.42
C TRP A 162 -5.00 18.37 8.39
N GLU A 163 -5.40 19.64 8.23
CA GLU A 163 -4.98 20.71 9.15
C GLU A 163 -5.67 20.50 10.51
N GLN A 164 -6.98 20.21 10.48
CA GLN A 164 -7.73 19.91 11.70
C GLN A 164 -7.26 18.60 12.36
N GLU A 165 -7.12 17.51 11.62
CA GLU A 165 -6.67 16.22 12.17
C GLU A 165 -5.26 16.34 12.78
N SER A 166 -4.37 17.15 12.18
CA SER A 166 -3.07 17.46 12.77
C SER A 166 -3.20 18.14 14.13
N SER A 167 -4.09 19.13 14.26
CA SER A 167 -4.35 19.82 15.53
C SER A 167 -5.00 18.92 16.60
N GLU A 168 -5.77 17.92 16.18
CA GLU A 168 -6.49 16.97 17.06
C GLU A 168 -5.70 15.68 17.36
N GLY A 169 -4.51 15.51 16.77
CA GLY A 169 -3.65 14.35 16.95
C GLY A 169 -4.17 13.08 16.25
N TYR A 170 -4.87 13.22 15.12
CA TYR A 170 -5.31 12.13 14.23
C TYR A 170 -6.23 11.08 14.89
N LYS A 171 -6.91 11.44 16.00
CA LYS A 171 -7.73 10.51 16.80
C LYS A 171 -8.86 9.85 16.03
N LYS A 172 -9.32 10.47 14.94
CA LYS A 172 -10.46 10.00 14.14
C LYS A 172 -10.01 9.39 12.79
N SER A 173 -8.72 9.14 12.62
CA SER A 173 -8.13 8.64 11.37
C SER A 173 -7.36 7.34 11.57
N ASN A 174 -7.77 6.54 12.56
CA ASN A 174 -7.15 5.25 12.83
C ASN A 174 -7.39 4.29 11.66
N LEU A 175 -6.29 3.82 11.05
CA LEU A 175 -6.32 2.81 9.99
C LEU A 175 -6.88 1.46 10.48
N GLY A 176 -6.83 1.19 11.80
CA GLY A 176 -7.54 0.12 12.49
C GLY A 176 -9.01 -0.03 12.06
N ASP A 177 -9.62 1.10 11.68
CA ASP A 177 -11.04 1.19 11.35
C ASP A 177 -11.30 1.19 9.83
N GLN A 178 -10.27 1.09 8.98
CA GLN A 178 -10.36 1.31 7.52
C GLN A 178 -9.42 0.38 6.73
N CYS A 179 -9.95 -0.56 5.95
CA CYS A 179 -9.13 -1.57 5.22
C CYS A 179 -9.49 -1.69 3.73
N THR A 180 -8.51 -1.57 2.81
CA THR A 180 -8.51 -2.13 1.42
C THR A 180 -7.08 -2.08 0.80
N HIS A 181 -6.59 -3.12 0.06
CA HIS A 181 -5.38 -3.05 -0.81
C HIS A 181 -5.28 -4.11 -1.96
N SER A 182 -4.83 -3.75 -3.17
CA SER A 182 -5.38 -4.25 -4.46
C SER A 182 -4.52 -5.06 -5.46
N ARG A 183 -3.46 -5.81 -5.10
CA ARG A 183 -2.76 -6.70 -6.10
C ARG A 183 -2.92 -8.20 -5.90
N GLY A 184 -2.78 -8.70 -4.66
CA GLY A 184 -3.16 -10.08 -4.32
C GLY A 184 -4.67 -10.26 -4.11
N MET A 185 -5.38 -9.15 -3.88
CA MET A 185 -6.83 -9.17 -3.78
C MET A 185 -7.50 -9.43 -5.14
N VAL A 186 -8.68 -10.03 -5.07
CA VAL A 186 -9.46 -10.52 -6.22
C VAL A 186 -10.89 -10.02 -6.03
N PRO A 187 -11.52 -9.40 -7.04
CA PRO A 187 -12.92 -8.99 -6.96
C PRO A 187 -13.82 -10.16 -6.58
N LEU A 188 -14.90 -9.92 -5.85
CA LEU A 188 -15.86 -10.91 -5.34
C LEU A 188 -15.29 -11.98 -4.37
N LYS A 189 -13.96 -12.06 -4.20
CA LYS A 189 -13.32 -12.88 -3.17
C LYS A 189 -12.87 -12.04 -1.98
N HIS A 190 -12.18 -10.92 -2.24
CA HIS A 190 -11.58 -10.08 -1.21
C HIS A 190 -12.18 -8.67 -1.15
N TYR A 191 -12.91 -8.23 -2.19
CA TYR A 191 -13.56 -6.92 -2.19
C TYR A 191 -14.67 -6.85 -3.24
N TRP A 192 -15.54 -5.86 -3.10
CA TRP A 192 -16.54 -5.52 -4.08
C TRP A 192 -16.03 -4.41 -5.02
N PRO A 193 -15.99 -4.62 -6.36
CA PRO A 193 -15.57 -3.59 -7.29
C PRO A 193 -16.63 -2.49 -7.45
N ILE A 194 -16.20 -1.24 -7.62
CA ILE A 194 -17.06 -0.07 -7.83
C ILE A 194 -16.65 0.61 -9.14
N LYS A 195 -17.63 0.96 -9.98
CA LYS A 195 -17.40 1.70 -11.24
C LYS A 195 -16.81 3.09 -10.95
N ASP A 196 -15.80 3.50 -11.72
CA ASP A 196 -15.15 4.82 -11.52
C ASP A 196 -15.92 5.97 -12.19
N ASP A 197 -16.60 5.70 -13.30
CA ASP A 197 -17.36 6.65 -14.12
C ASP A 197 -18.82 6.84 -13.65
N ASN A 198 -19.39 5.87 -12.92
CA ASN A 198 -20.76 5.94 -12.39
C ASN A 198 -20.85 5.52 -10.90
N LYS A 199 -20.08 6.21 -10.05
CA LYS A 199 -19.84 5.81 -8.64
C LYS A 199 -21.10 5.72 -7.78
N CYS A 200 -21.98 6.71 -7.78
CA CYS A 200 -23.08 6.76 -6.81
C CYS A 200 -24.11 5.64 -7.04
N PRO A 201 -24.58 5.39 -8.27
CA PRO A 201 -25.43 4.23 -8.55
C PRO A 201 -24.73 2.90 -8.26
N SER A 202 -23.43 2.79 -8.56
CA SER A 202 -22.64 1.58 -8.27
C SER A 202 -22.50 1.32 -6.78
N LEU A 203 -22.26 2.36 -5.97
CA LEU A 203 -22.21 2.27 -4.49
C LEU A 203 -23.56 1.89 -3.90
N LYS A 204 -24.66 2.51 -4.35
CA LYS A 204 -25.99 2.15 -3.87
C LYS A 204 -26.35 0.72 -4.20
N PHE A 205 -26.04 0.27 -5.41
CA PHE A 205 -26.20 -1.13 -5.77
C PHE A 205 -25.37 -2.04 -4.86
N ALA A 206 -24.09 -1.72 -4.61
CA ALA A 206 -23.23 -2.49 -3.73
C ALA A 206 -23.77 -2.61 -2.29
N VAL A 207 -24.25 -1.50 -1.73
CA VAL A 207 -24.83 -1.48 -0.37
C VAL A 207 -26.12 -2.30 -0.31
N GLU A 208 -27.05 -2.10 -1.25
CA GLU A 208 -28.30 -2.87 -1.29
C GLU A 208 -28.05 -4.36 -1.54
N TRP A 209 -27.09 -4.70 -2.41
CA TRP A 209 -26.68 -6.08 -2.63
C TRP A 209 -26.12 -6.69 -1.34
N GLY A 210 -25.20 -5.99 -0.66
CA GLY A 210 -24.60 -6.48 0.58
C GLY A 210 -25.62 -6.69 1.71
N ASN A 211 -26.61 -5.80 1.80
CA ASN A 211 -27.69 -5.88 2.79
C ASN A 211 -28.71 -6.98 2.49
N THR A 212 -28.84 -7.41 1.23
CA THR A 212 -29.71 -8.52 0.82
C THR A 212 -28.99 -9.87 0.72
N HIS A 213 -27.65 -9.86 0.62
CA HIS A 213 -26.78 -11.04 0.50
C HIS A 213 -25.78 -11.10 1.66
N THR A 214 -26.30 -10.99 2.89
CA THR A 214 -25.48 -10.80 4.10
C THR A 214 -24.43 -11.88 4.33
N GLN A 215 -24.73 -13.15 4.00
CA GLN A 215 -23.77 -14.26 4.13
C GLN A 215 -22.62 -14.13 3.13
N GLN A 216 -22.91 -13.79 1.88
CA GLN A 216 -21.89 -13.59 0.86
C GLN A 216 -21.04 -12.35 1.16
N ALA A 217 -21.67 -11.25 1.58
CA ALA A 217 -20.97 -10.04 1.99
C ALA A 217 -20.03 -10.30 3.18
N GLN A 218 -20.48 -11.09 4.17
CA GLN A 218 -19.65 -11.52 5.30
C GLN A 218 -18.45 -12.34 4.82
N ALA A 219 -18.68 -13.32 3.93
CA ALA A 219 -17.62 -14.18 3.42
C ALA A 219 -16.53 -13.39 2.67
N ILE A 220 -16.91 -12.37 1.89
CA ILE A 220 -15.96 -11.46 1.23
C ILE A 220 -15.14 -10.69 2.28
N GLY A 221 -15.80 -10.13 3.30
CA GLY A 221 -15.12 -9.40 4.38
C GLY A 221 -14.16 -10.26 5.20
N GLU A 222 -14.55 -11.50 5.51
CA GLU A 222 -13.72 -12.48 6.21
C GLU A 222 -12.52 -12.91 5.36
N ALA A 223 -12.72 -13.19 4.07
CA ALA A 223 -11.64 -13.54 3.16
C ALA A 223 -10.63 -12.39 2.99
N ALA A 224 -11.10 -11.15 2.90
CA ALA A 224 -10.24 -9.96 2.86
C ALA A 224 -9.42 -9.82 4.15
N SER A 225 -10.09 -9.94 5.29
CA SER A 225 -9.45 -9.84 6.60
C SER A 225 -8.39 -10.93 6.79
N LYS A 226 -8.70 -12.16 6.40
CA LYS A 226 -7.77 -13.28 6.42
C LYS A 226 -6.56 -13.02 5.54
N PHE A 227 -6.75 -12.54 4.30
CA PHE A 227 -5.65 -12.17 3.41
C PHE A 227 -4.72 -11.13 4.04
N ILE A 228 -5.26 -10.05 4.62
CA ILE A 228 -4.43 -9.02 5.26
C ILE A 228 -3.70 -9.56 6.51
N GLN A 229 -4.34 -10.44 7.27
CA GLN A 229 -3.75 -11.02 8.47
C GLN A 229 -2.64 -12.03 8.14
N GLU A 230 -2.82 -12.83 7.11
CA GLU A 230 -1.94 -13.98 6.82
C GLU A 230 -0.92 -13.69 5.72
N GLU A 231 -1.21 -12.81 4.76
CA GLU A 231 -0.38 -12.59 3.56
C GLU A 231 0.32 -11.23 3.55
N MET A 232 0.01 -10.36 4.51
CA MET A 232 0.57 -9.01 4.63
C MET A 232 1.32 -8.80 5.94
N GLU A 233 1.81 -9.86 6.60
CA GLU A 233 2.66 -9.70 7.79
C GLU A 233 4.00 -9.03 7.45
N MET A 234 4.62 -8.38 8.45
CA MET A 234 5.93 -7.73 8.25
C MET A 234 7.02 -8.70 7.78
N ASP A 235 6.93 -9.97 8.13
CA ASP A 235 7.91 -10.96 7.72
C ASP A 235 7.85 -11.19 6.20
N TYR A 236 6.64 -11.23 5.62
CA TYR A 236 6.45 -11.25 4.17
C TYR A 236 6.86 -9.95 3.48
N VAL A 237 6.75 -8.79 4.16
CA VAL A 237 7.27 -7.52 3.65
C VAL A 237 8.79 -7.59 3.52
N TYR A 238 9.50 -8.10 4.55
CA TYR A 238 10.95 -8.29 4.48
C TYR A 238 11.36 -9.33 3.44
N ASP A 239 10.60 -10.42 3.31
CA ASP A 239 10.85 -11.43 2.27
C ASP A 239 10.69 -10.85 0.87
N TYR A 240 9.63 -10.07 0.63
CA TYR A 240 9.44 -9.36 -0.63
C TYR A 240 10.62 -8.45 -0.93
N MET A 241 11.05 -7.63 0.03
CA MET A 241 12.23 -6.77 -0.15
C MET A 241 13.50 -7.57 -0.43
N PHE A 242 13.71 -8.67 0.32
CA PHE A 242 14.86 -9.54 0.16
C PHE A 242 14.95 -10.08 -1.27
N HIS A 243 13.87 -10.66 -1.77
CA HIS A 243 13.81 -11.23 -3.11
C HIS A 243 13.89 -10.18 -4.20
N LEU A 244 13.21 -9.05 -4.02
CA LEU A 244 13.24 -7.94 -4.96
C LEU A 244 14.67 -7.41 -5.13
N LEU A 245 15.37 -7.14 -4.03
CA LEU A 245 16.72 -6.60 -4.05
C LEU A 245 17.74 -7.63 -4.56
N ASN A 246 17.62 -8.90 -4.19
CA ASN A 246 18.45 -9.97 -4.73
C ASN A 246 18.23 -10.18 -6.24
N GLY A 247 16.98 -10.14 -6.69
CA GLY A 247 16.62 -10.24 -8.10
C GLY A 247 17.15 -9.05 -8.90
N TYR A 248 16.96 -7.84 -8.36
CA TYR A 248 17.45 -6.60 -8.95
C TYR A 248 18.98 -6.57 -9.08
N ALA A 249 19.71 -6.98 -8.03
CA ALA A 249 21.16 -6.99 -8.04
C ALA A 249 21.76 -7.85 -9.16
N LYS A 250 21.10 -8.96 -9.53
CA LYS A 250 21.51 -9.82 -10.65
C LYS A 250 21.42 -9.14 -12.02
N LEU A 251 20.64 -8.06 -12.13
CA LEU A 251 20.48 -7.28 -13.35
C LEU A 251 21.56 -6.20 -13.49
N LEU A 252 22.31 -5.91 -12.42
CA LEU A 252 23.41 -4.95 -12.48
C LEU A 252 24.55 -5.52 -13.33
N ASN A 253 24.93 -4.77 -14.36
CA ASN A 253 26.05 -5.11 -15.23
C ASN A 253 27.35 -4.39 -14.86
N PHE A 254 27.40 -3.87 -13.63
CA PHE A 254 28.55 -3.17 -13.05
C PHE A 254 28.66 -3.56 -11.56
N LYS A 255 29.86 -3.40 -11.00
CA LYS A 255 30.06 -3.55 -9.55
C LYS A 255 29.70 -2.22 -8.86
N PRO A 256 28.77 -2.22 -7.88
CA PRO A 256 28.46 -1.03 -7.10
C PRO A 256 29.71 -0.45 -6.43
N THR A 257 29.81 0.88 -6.40
CA THR A 257 30.86 1.60 -5.69
C THR A 257 30.23 2.68 -4.83
N ILE A 258 30.85 2.98 -3.68
CA ILE A 258 30.36 4.01 -2.77
C ILE A 258 30.67 5.38 -3.40
N PRO A 259 29.65 6.21 -3.73
CA PRO A 259 29.88 7.53 -4.30
C PRO A 259 30.59 8.46 -3.33
N SER A 260 31.38 9.40 -3.87
CA SER A 260 31.98 10.47 -3.06
C SER A 260 30.88 11.32 -2.41
N GLY A 261 30.88 11.41 -1.08
CA GLY A 261 29.86 12.14 -0.31
C GLY A 261 28.67 11.29 0.16
N ALA A 262 28.62 10.00 -0.18
CA ALA A 262 27.66 9.09 0.42
C ALA A 262 27.95 8.89 1.91
N VAL A 263 26.90 8.79 2.72
CA VAL A 263 26.99 8.61 4.17
C VAL A 263 26.60 7.18 4.53
N GLU A 264 27.42 6.51 5.34
CA GLU A 264 27.09 5.20 5.90
C GLU A 264 25.87 5.34 6.83
N LEU A 265 24.87 4.47 6.63
CA LEU A 265 23.68 4.41 7.44
C LEU A 265 23.86 3.37 8.55
N CYS A 266 23.75 3.82 9.79
CA CYS A 266 23.70 2.97 10.98
C CYS A 266 22.36 3.13 11.67
N THR A 267 21.80 2.02 12.17
CA THR A 267 20.47 2.00 12.80
C THR A 267 20.44 2.93 14.01
N GLU A 268 21.47 2.82 14.85
CA GLU A 268 21.62 3.58 16.08
C GLU A 268 21.77 5.08 15.79
N THR A 269 22.57 5.43 14.77
CA THR A 269 22.80 6.83 14.39
C THR A 269 21.56 7.49 13.78
N MET A 270 20.76 6.74 13.01
CA MET A 270 19.52 7.27 12.43
C MET A 270 18.48 7.61 13.51
N ALA A 271 18.39 6.83 14.58
CA ALA A 271 17.44 7.07 15.67
C ALA A 271 17.96 8.06 16.73
N CYS A 272 19.28 8.19 16.91
CA CYS A 272 19.91 8.94 18.01
C CYS A 272 19.53 10.43 18.03
N GLY A 273 19.43 11.06 16.85
CA GLY A 273 19.09 12.48 16.73
C GLY A 273 17.59 12.80 16.76
N LEU A 274 16.73 11.78 16.78
CA LEU A 274 15.28 11.95 16.70
C LEU A 274 14.64 11.98 18.09
N SER A 275 13.47 12.60 18.17
CA SER A 275 12.65 12.66 19.40
C SER A 275 11.17 12.49 19.06
N GLY A 276 10.33 12.36 20.10
CA GLY A 276 8.88 12.24 19.92
C GLY A 276 8.45 10.99 19.15
N THR A 277 7.40 11.14 18.34
CA THR A 277 6.74 10.04 17.61
C THR A 277 7.67 9.34 16.62
N GLN A 278 8.54 10.08 15.92
CA GLN A 278 9.49 9.51 14.96
C GLN A 278 10.41 8.49 15.64
N ARG A 279 11.04 8.88 16.75
CA ARG A 279 11.92 7.99 17.51
C ARG A 279 11.17 6.78 18.06
N ARG A 280 9.98 6.99 18.63
CA ARG A 280 9.14 5.90 19.14
C ARG A 280 8.84 4.87 18.06
N PHE A 281 8.38 5.29 16.88
CA PHE A 281 8.04 4.38 15.78
C PHE A 281 9.25 3.62 15.24
N MET A 282 10.44 4.26 15.20
CA MET A 282 11.68 3.54 14.89
C MET A 282 11.99 2.48 15.95
N GLU A 283 11.91 2.82 17.24
CA GLU A 283 12.20 1.88 18.33
C GLU A 283 11.22 0.68 18.37
N GLU A 284 9.93 0.93 18.09
CA GLU A 284 8.85 -0.05 17.99
C GLU A 284 9.01 -0.97 16.76
N SER A 285 9.43 -0.42 15.61
CA SER A 285 9.65 -1.17 14.37
C SER A 285 11.04 -1.81 14.25
N MET A 286 11.93 -1.58 15.23
CA MET A 286 13.30 -2.08 15.21
C MET A 286 13.35 -3.60 15.32
N VAL A 287 14.01 -4.24 14.35
CA VAL A 287 14.30 -5.68 14.35
C VAL A 287 15.34 -5.97 15.44
N LYS A 288 14.96 -6.78 16.43
CA LYS A 288 15.78 -7.02 17.64
C LYS A 288 16.82 -8.14 17.44
N SER A 289 16.56 -9.09 16.55
CA SER A 289 17.46 -10.20 16.21
C SER A 289 17.32 -10.57 14.73
N PRO A 290 18.34 -11.19 14.12
CA PRO A 290 18.23 -11.81 12.81
C PRO A 290 17.09 -12.84 12.76
N SER A 291 16.58 -13.11 11.56
CA SER A 291 15.62 -14.19 11.39
C SER A 291 16.30 -15.54 11.57
N ASP A 292 15.68 -16.41 12.36
CA ASP A 292 16.07 -17.82 12.49
C ASP A 292 15.61 -18.65 11.28
N SER A 293 14.68 -18.12 10.49
CA SER A 293 14.20 -18.73 9.26
C SER A 293 14.88 -18.14 8.02
N ASN A 294 14.95 -18.95 6.96
CA ASN A 294 15.26 -18.42 5.64
C ASN A 294 14.06 -17.65 5.09
N PRO A 295 14.28 -16.65 4.21
CA PRO A 295 13.20 -15.99 3.49
C PRO A 295 12.29 -17.02 2.83
N CYS A 296 10.99 -16.73 2.77
CA CYS A 296 10.03 -17.60 2.10
C CYS A 296 10.45 -17.88 0.65
N ILE A 297 9.96 -18.97 0.06
CA ILE A 297 10.19 -19.22 -1.36
C ILE A 297 9.14 -18.41 -2.13
N ILE A 298 9.57 -17.35 -2.83
CA ILE A 298 8.69 -16.68 -3.79
C ILE A 298 8.51 -17.58 -5.00
N SER A 299 7.25 -17.86 -5.33
CA SER A 299 6.89 -18.56 -6.56
C SER A 299 7.50 -17.86 -7.77
N PRO A 300 7.94 -18.62 -8.80
CA PRO A 300 8.46 -18.02 -10.00
C PRO A 300 7.46 -17.02 -10.61
N PRO A 301 7.92 -15.99 -11.32
CA PRO A 301 7.04 -15.07 -12.02
C PRO A 301 6.04 -15.84 -12.88
N PHE A 302 4.79 -15.39 -12.89
CA PHE A 302 3.77 -15.96 -13.78
C PHE A 302 4.28 -15.88 -15.22
N ASP A 303 4.19 -16.99 -15.94
CA ASP A 303 4.37 -16.96 -17.38
C ASP A 303 3.27 -16.09 -18.02
N PRO A 304 3.48 -15.60 -19.25
CA PRO A 304 2.53 -14.69 -19.89
C PRO A 304 1.10 -15.23 -19.98
N VAL A 305 0.92 -16.55 -20.11
CA VAL A 305 -0.41 -17.18 -20.20
C VAL A 305 -1.07 -17.18 -18.83
N THR A 306 -0.40 -17.69 -17.80
CA THR A 306 -0.94 -17.68 -16.42
C THR A 306 -1.26 -16.26 -15.94
N LEU A 307 -0.39 -15.28 -16.26
CA LEU A 307 -0.65 -13.89 -15.92
C LEU A 307 -1.88 -13.36 -16.66
N HIS A 308 -2.03 -13.69 -17.94
CA HIS A 308 -3.20 -13.29 -18.72
C HIS A 308 -4.49 -13.86 -18.13
N ASP A 309 -4.51 -15.16 -17.84
CA ASP A 309 -5.68 -15.86 -17.28
C ASP A 309 -6.09 -15.26 -15.93
N LEU A 310 -5.12 -14.97 -15.05
CA LEU A 310 -5.39 -14.31 -13.76
C LEU A 310 -5.97 -12.90 -13.93
N LEU A 311 -5.46 -12.13 -14.89
CA LEU A 311 -5.99 -10.79 -15.18
C LEU A 311 -7.39 -10.87 -15.78
N GLU A 312 -7.63 -11.84 -16.66
CA GLU A 312 -8.93 -12.08 -17.28
C GLU A 312 -9.97 -12.55 -16.25
N GLU A 313 -9.61 -13.44 -15.31
CA GLU A 313 -10.48 -13.85 -14.21
C GLU A 313 -10.92 -12.66 -13.35
N LYS A 314 -9.99 -11.76 -13.01
CA LYS A 314 -10.29 -10.53 -12.27
C LYS A 314 -11.19 -9.59 -13.07
N ALA A 315 -10.93 -9.45 -14.37
CA ALA A 315 -11.75 -8.62 -15.26
C ALA A 315 -13.17 -9.19 -15.39
N ASN A 316 -13.30 -10.51 -15.55
CA ASN A 316 -14.59 -11.19 -15.66
C ASN A 316 -15.41 -11.10 -14.38
N SER A 317 -14.76 -11.23 -13.21
CA SER A 317 -15.43 -11.02 -11.91
C SER A 317 -15.95 -9.58 -11.76
N THR A 318 -15.19 -8.60 -12.24
CA THR A 318 -15.65 -7.20 -12.28
C THR A 318 -16.84 -7.02 -13.24
N ARG A 319 -16.74 -7.52 -14.47
CA ARG A 319 -17.83 -7.47 -15.48
C ARG A 319 -19.11 -8.15 -15.01
N GLN A 320 -19.00 -9.21 -14.21
CA GLN A 320 -20.14 -9.89 -13.61
C GLN A 320 -20.92 -8.96 -12.67
N VAL A 321 -20.20 -8.23 -11.80
CA VAL A 321 -20.82 -7.21 -10.92
C VAL A 321 -21.49 -6.12 -11.74
N GLU A 322 -20.82 -5.61 -12.79
CA GLU A 322 -21.39 -4.60 -13.68
C GLU A 322 -22.68 -5.10 -14.36
N THR A 323 -22.71 -6.38 -14.75
CA THR A 323 -23.91 -7.00 -15.34
C THR A 323 -25.06 -7.09 -14.33
N TRP A 324 -24.77 -7.48 -13.08
CA TRP A 324 -25.78 -7.50 -12.02
C TRP A 324 -26.31 -6.10 -11.70
N GLU A 325 -25.43 -5.11 -11.65
CA GLU A 325 -25.78 -3.70 -11.45
C GLU A 325 -26.72 -3.21 -12.55
N ASP A 326 -26.39 -3.46 -13.82
CA ASP A 326 -27.19 -3.05 -14.96
C ASP A 326 -28.58 -3.72 -14.96
N GLN A 327 -28.66 -5.00 -14.58
CA GLN A 327 -29.93 -5.72 -14.43
C GLN A 327 -30.78 -5.16 -13.28
N TYR A 328 -30.16 -4.88 -12.15
CA TYR A 328 -30.81 -4.27 -10.99
C TYR A 328 -31.48 -2.94 -11.37
N TRP A 329 -30.74 -2.03 -12.03
CA TRP A 329 -31.28 -0.73 -12.44
C TRP A 329 -32.34 -0.84 -13.54
N LYS A 330 -32.19 -1.77 -14.50
CA LYS A 330 -33.23 -2.05 -15.51
C LYS A 330 -34.54 -2.52 -14.88
N ASN A 331 -34.48 -3.31 -13.81
CA ASN A 331 -35.68 -3.81 -13.14
C ASN A 331 -36.34 -2.74 -12.28
N LYS A 332 -35.55 -1.93 -11.56
CA LYS A 332 -36.04 -0.75 -10.82
C LYS A 332 -36.81 0.21 -11.71
N ASN A 333 -36.26 0.55 -12.88
CA ASN A 333 -36.88 1.49 -13.82
C ASN A 333 -38.12 0.94 -14.55
N LYS A 334 -38.41 -0.36 -14.45
CA LYS A 334 -39.63 -0.98 -14.99
C LYS A 334 -40.76 -1.11 -13.95
N GLY A 335 -40.43 -0.96 -12.67
CA GLY A 335 -41.37 -1.05 -11.55
C GLY A 335 -41.87 0.31 -11.05
N GLU A 336 -41.31 1.40 -11.56
CA GLU A 336 -41.85 2.77 -11.54
C GLU A 336 -42.71 3.01 -12.79
#